data_AF-A0A2R6EVD1-F1
#
_entry.id   AF-A0A2R6EVD1-F1
#
_cell.length_a   1.000
_cell.length_b   1.000
_cell.length_c   1.000
_cell.angle_alpha   90.00
_cell.angle_beta   90.00
_cell.angle_gamma   90.00
#
_symmetry.space_group_name_H-M   'P 1'
#
loop_
_entity.id
_entity.type
_entity.pdbx_description
1 polymer ?
#
loop_
_entity_poly.entity_id
_entity_poly.type
_entity_poly.pdbx_seq_one_letter_code
_entity_poly.pdbx_strand_id
1 'polypeptide(L)'
;MDPLAPFEPRAVEAVAASHECTTDELRGALRRLHEHAAATPGIDELIMEWRRFLPYDVLVARTDDAYLLAVADSIWTEFGSQIGLTDAELAALRTLHERQTERTLGARDDEDSPPTFDERAPLVLAR
;
A
#
# COMPACT_ATOMS: atom_id res chain seq x y z
N MET A 1 -5.56 9.24 -11.80
CA MET A 1 -5.00 7.88 -11.81
C MET A 1 -5.93 7.00 -11.01
N ASP A 2 -6.15 5.75 -11.43
CA ASP A 2 -7.02 4.83 -10.70
C ASP A 2 -6.24 4.16 -9.55
N PRO A 3 -6.59 4.42 -8.28
CA PRO A 3 -5.92 3.80 -7.13
C PRO A 3 -5.94 2.27 -7.15
N LEU A 4 -6.92 1.67 -7.82
CA LEU A 4 -7.10 0.22 -7.86
C LEU A 4 -6.29 -0.46 -8.95
N ALA A 5 -5.76 0.28 -9.93
CA ALA A 5 -5.05 -0.29 -11.07
C ALA A 5 -3.90 -1.26 -10.68
N PRO A 6 -3.11 -0.99 -9.62
CA PRO A 6 -2.05 -1.91 -9.20
C PRO A 6 -2.57 -3.21 -8.57
N PHE A 7 -3.82 -3.26 -8.13
CA PHE A 7 -4.36 -4.34 -7.31
C PHE A 7 -5.13 -5.34 -8.16
N GLU A 8 -4.76 -6.62 -8.06
CA GLU A 8 -5.44 -7.67 -8.80
C GLU A 8 -6.90 -7.83 -8.31
N PRO A 9 -7.92 -7.76 -9.19
CA PRO A 9 -9.32 -7.74 -8.76
C PRO A 9 -9.74 -8.93 -7.90
N ARG A 10 -9.26 -10.16 -8.19
CA ARG A 10 -9.58 -11.34 -7.38
C ARG A 10 -8.89 -11.30 -6.02
N ALA A 11 -7.71 -10.71 -5.91
CA ALA A 11 -7.07 -10.48 -4.62
C ALA A 11 -7.91 -9.54 -3.73
N VAL A 12 -8.49 -8.47 -4.30
CA VAL A 12 -9.40 -7.58 -3.58
C VAL A 12 -10.63 -8.33 -3.07
N GLU A 13 -11.26 -9.14 -3.94
CA GLU A 13 -12.42 -9.97 -3.57
C GLU A 13 -12.07 -10.99 -2.48
N ALA A 14 -10.94 -11.69 -2.61
CA ALA A 14 -10.50 -12.70 -1.66
C ALA A 14 -10.13 -12.11 -0.28
N VAL A 15 -9.50 -10.94 -0.25
CA VAL A 15 -9.19 -10.25 1.01
C VAL A 15 -10.47 -9.75 1.67
N ALA A 16 -11.35 -9.09 0.93
CA ALA A 16 -12.65 -8.68 1.47
C ALA A 16 -13.40 -9.87 2.09
N ALA A 17 -13.48 -11.01 1.39
CA ALA A 17 -14.16 -12.19 1.91
C ALA A 17 -13.49 -12.82 3.16
N SER A 18 -12.20 -12.57 3.37
CA SER A 18 -11.44 -13.07 4.53
C SER A 18 -11.50 -12.12 5.74
N HIS A 19 -12.00 -10.90 5.54
CA HIS A 19 -12.15 -9.88 6.57
C HIS A 19 -13.64 -9.55 6.74
N GLU A 20 -13.99 -8.87 7.82
CA GLU A 20 -15.38 -8.46 8.09
C GLU A 20 -15.79 -7.24 7.24
N CYS A 21 -15.49 -7.25 5.93
CA CYS A 21 -15.87 -6.18 5.01
C CYS A 21 -16.26 -6.70 3.62
N THR A 22 -17.09 -5.94 2.94
CA THR A 22 -17.47 -6.19 1.55
C THR A 22 -16.38 -5.71 0.60
N THR A 23 -16.41 -6.23 -0.64
CA THR A 23 -15.46 -5.80 -1.67
C THR A 23 -15.56 -4.30 -1.95
N ASP A 24 -16.77 -3.73 -1.91
CA ASP A 24 -16.97 -2.29 -2.17
C ASP A 24 -16.47 -1.42 -1.01
N GLU A 25 -16.61 -1.86 0.24
CA GLU A 25 -16.00 -1.19 1.40
C GLU A 25 -14.47 -1.19 1.27
N LEU A 26 -13.85 -2.33 0.94
CA LEU A 26 -12.40 -2.40 0.75
C LEU A 26 -11.91 -1.52 -0.40
N ARG A 27 -12.61 -1.53 -1.54
CA ARG A 27 -12.32 -0.62 -2.67
C ARG A 27 -12.47 0.84 -2.26
N GLY A 28 -13.48 1.18 -1.47
CA GLY A 28 -13.70 2.52 -0.94
C GLY A 28 -12.61 2.95 0.04
N ALA A 29 -12.15 2.06 0.91
CA ALA A 29 -11.06 2.29 1.85
C ALA A 29 -9.73 2.53 1.09
N LEU A 30 -9.47 1.76 0.04
CA LEU A 30 -8.28 1.89 -0.79
C LEU A 30 -8.23 3.23 -1.53
N ARG A 31 -9.36 3.68 -2.09
CA ARG A 31 -9.47 5.01 -2.71
C ARG A 31 -9.21 6.12 -1.69
N ARG A 32 -9.84 6.06 -0.52
CA ARG A 32 -9.64 7.05 0.56
C ARG A 32 -8.18 7.13 0.99
N LEU A 33 -7.50 5.98 1.15
CA LEU A 33 -6.08 5.93 1.51
C LEU A 33 -5.21 6.57 0.42
N HIS A 34 -5.46 6.24 -0.84
CA HIS A 34 -4.68 6.80 -1.95
C HIS A 34 -4.93 8.30 -2.14
N GLU A 35 -6.20 8.73 -2.07
CA GLU A 35 -6.58 10.14 -2.12
C GLU A 35 -5.93 10.93 -0.98
N HIS A 36 -5.89 10.37 0.22
CA HIS A 36 -5.21 10.98 1.36
C HIS A 36 -3.69 11.09 1.13
N ALA A 37 -3.05 10.04 0.65
CA ALA A 37 -1.63 10.07 0.29
C ALA A 37 -1.34 11.09 -0.84
N ALA A 38 -2.27 11.26 -1.78
CA ALA A 38 -2.16 12.16 -2.92
C ALA A 38 -2.55 13.62 -2.61
N ALA A 39 -3.20 13.89 -1.47
CA ALA A 39 -3.95 15.12 -1.26
C ALA A 39 -3.11 16.39 -1.42
N THR A 40 -1.91 16.45 -0.84
CA THR A 40 -0.84 17.46 -1.07
C THR A 40 0.36 16.98 -0.26
N PRO A 41 1.56 16.81 -0.84
CA PRO A 41 2.00 17.35 -2.13
C PRO A 41 1.75 16.48 -3.38
N GLY A 42 1.17 15.29 -3.22
CA GLY A 42 1.05 14.28 -4.28
C GLY A 42 2.00 13.10 -4.02
N ILE A 43 1.74 11.95 -4.67
CA ILE A 43 2.43 10.69 -4.35
C ILE A 43 3.94 10.76 -4.57
N ASP A 44 4.40 11.31 -5.70
CA ASP A 44 5.83 11.41 -5.99
C ASP A 44 6.58 12.24 -4.95
N GLU A 45 6.03 13.40 -4.60
CA GLU A 45 6.65 14.30 -3.62
C GLU A 45 6.57 13.72 -2.21
N LEU A 46 5.46 13.06 -1.83
CA LEU A 46 5.35 12.34 -0.56
C LEU A 46 6.48 11.32 -0.39
N ILE A 47 6.78 10.55 -1.44
CA ILE A 47 7.87 9.56 -1.41
C ILE A 47 9.21 10.27 -1.27
N MET A 48 9.44 11.37 -1.99
CA MET A 48 10.68 12.13 -1.85
C MET A 48 10.85 12.70 -0.44
N GLU A 49 9.79 13.24 0.17
CA GLU A 49 9.79 13.72 1.55
C GLU A 49 10.11 12.60 2.52
N TRP A 50 9.45 11.45 2.39
CA TRP A 50 9.70 10.28 3.23
C TRP A 50 11.14 9.79 3.12
N ARG A 51 11.69 9.67 1.91
CA ARG A 51 13.10 9.30 1.69
C ARG A 51 14.08 10.32 2.26
N ARG A 52 13.67 11.59 2.39
CA ARG A 52 14.48 12.67 2.95
C ARG A 52 14.46 12.69 4.48
N PHE A 53 13.30 12.43 5.09
CA PHE A 53 13.08 12.66 6.52
C PHE A 53 13.06 11.40 7.37
N LEU A 54 12.74 10.24 6.79
CA LEU A 54 12.79 8.98 7.52
C LEU A 54 14.24 8.47 7.61
N PRO A 55 14.60 7.76 8.70
CA PRO A 55 15.96 7.27 8.90
C PRO A 55 16.31 6.06 8.02
N TYR A 56 15.46 5.71 7.05
CA TYR A 56 15.61 4.57 6.14
C TYR A 56 15.00 4.91 4.77
N ASP A 57 15.43 4.18 3.73
CA ASP A 57 14.81 4.30 2.41
C ASP A 57 13.47 3.56 2.41
N VAL A 58 12.38 4.31 2.22
CA VAL A 58 11.03 3.73 2.13
C VAL A 58 10.78 3.04 0.79
N LEU A 59 11.49 3.41 -0.27
CA LEU A 59 11.18 2.94 -1.61
C LEU A 59 11.78 1.55 -1.85
N VAL A 60 10.91 0.53 -1.87
CA VAL A 60 11.28 -0.86 -2.11
C VAL A 60 11.38 -1.14 -3.61
N ALA A 61 10.36 -0.77 -4.36
CA ALA A 61 10.35 -0.93 -5.81
C ALA A 61 9.51 0.14 -6.48
N ARG A 62 9.86 0.41 -7.73
CA ARG A 62 9.10 1.27 -8.64
C ARG A 62 8.74 0.43 -9.86
N THR A 63 7.45 0.23 -10.11
CA THR A 63 6.94 -0.42 -11.33
C THR A 63 6.38 0.63 -12.28
N ASP A 64 5.81 0.24 -13.41
CA ASP A 64 5.16 1.19 -14.31
C ASP A 64 3.88 1.79 -13.69
N ASP A 65 3.16 1.00 -12.90
CA ASP A 65 1.84 1.34 -12.37
C ASP A 65 1.84 1.76 -10.89
N ALA A 66 2.92 1.51 -10.13
CA ALA A 66 2.93 1.73 -8.69
C ALA A 66 4.32 1.97 -8.07
N TYR A 67 4.28 2.52 -6.87
CA TYR A 67 5.36 2.49 -5.89
C TYR A 67 5.07 1.44 -4.82
N LEU A 68 6.06 0.60 -4.52
CA LEU A 68 6.05 -0.31 -3.39
C LEU A 68 6.93 0.29 -2.31
N LEU A 69 6.35 0.52 -1.14
CA LEU A 69 7.01 1.19 -0.02
C LEU A 69 7.06 0.29 1.21
N ALA A 70 8.15 0.33 1.96
CA ALA A 70 8.24 -0.23 3.30
C ALA A 70 7.99 0.88 4.32
N VAL A 71 6.89 0.81 5.07
CA VAL A 71 6.50 1.86 6.04
C VAL A 71 6.36 1.31 7.45
N ALA A 72 6.71 2.13 8.44
CA ALA A 72 6.49 1.77 9.84
C ALA A 72 4.99 1.57 10.14
N ASP A 73 4.69 0.72 11.12
CA ASP A 73 3.32 0.46 11.58
C ASP A 73 2.56 1.73 11.97
N SER A 74 3.26 2.70 12.56
CA SER A 74 2.72 4.01 12.93
C SER A 74 2.16 4.79 11.74
N ILE A 75 2.73 4.66 10.54
CA ILE A 75 2.23 5.34 9.33
C ILE A 75 0.86 4.77 8.95
N TRP A 76 0.71 3.45 8.98
CA TRP A 76 -0.58 2.80 8.72
C TRP A 76 -1.65 3.20 9.73
N THR A 77 -1.30 3.21 11.01
CA THR A 77 -2.21 3.59 12.09
C THR A 77 -2.62 5.06 11.98
N GLU A 78 -1.68 5.96 11.69
CA GLU A 78 -1.95 7.38 11.48
C GLU A 78 -2.85 7.61 10.27
N PHE A 79 -2.53 7.02 9.11
CA PHE A 79 -3.34 7.13 7.90
C PHE A 79 -4.76 6.61 8.13
N GLY A 80 -4.88 5.42 8.74
CA GLY A 80 -6.17 4.82 9.06
C GLY A 80 -7.03 5.71 9.97
N SER A 81 -6.42 6.29 11.00
CA SER A 81 -7.08 7.25 11.88
C SER A 81 -7.55 8.51 11.15
N GLN A 82 -6.67 9.12 10.34
CA GLN A 82 -6.96 10.38 9.64
C GLN A 82 -8.08 10.27 8.60
N ILE A 83 -8.25 9.11 7.96
CA ILE A 83 -9.31 8.85 6.98
C ILE A 83 -10.51 8.08 7.56
N GLY A 84 -10.51 7.83 8.88
CA GLY A 84 -11.60 7.20 9.60
C GLY A 84 -11.85 5.74 9.21
N LEU A 85 -10.80 4.95 9.00
CA LEU A 85 -10.93 3.51 8.81
C LEU A 85 -11.36 2.81 10.10
N THR A 86 -12.19 1.80 9.94
CA THR A 86 -12.41 0.79 10.99
C THR A 86 -11.20 -0.13 11.11
N ASP A 87 -11.07 -0.83 12.24
CA ASP A 87 -10.01 -1.83 12.44
C ASP A 87 -10.07 -2.95 11.39
N ALA A 88 -11.28 -3.36 10.98
CA ALA A 88 -11.49 -4.36 9.94
C ALA A 88 -11.00 -3.87 8.56
N GLU A 89 -11.32 -2.62 8.19
CA GLU A 89 -10.84 -2.02 6.93
C GLU A 89 -9.32 -1.83 6.94
N LEU A 90 -8.73 -1.37 8.06
CA LEU A 90 -7.30 -1.20 8.20
C LEU A 90 -6.56 -2.54 8.08
N ALA A 91 -7.05 -3.57 8.76
CA ALA A 91 -6.50 -4.92 8.66
C ALA A 91 -6.61 -5.47 7.22
N ALA A 92 -7.77 -5.30 6.58
CA ALA A 92 -7.98 -5.75 5.20
C ALA A 92 -7.06 -5.03 4.21
N LEU A 93 -6.86 -3.71 4.35
CA LEU A 93 -5.94 -2.96 3.50
C LEU A 93 -4.50 -3.42 3.67
N ARG A 94 -4.04 -3.61 4.91
CA ARG A 94 -2.68 -4.11 5.18
C ARG A 94 -2.46 -5.47 4.51
N THR A 95 -3.37 -6.41 4.68
CA THR A 95 -3.29 -7.74 4.04
C THR A 95 -3.35 -7.65 2.51
N LEU A 96 -4.17 -6.76 1.95
CA LEU A 96 -4.22 -6.55 0.50
C LEU A 96 -2.90 -5.99 -0.05
N HIS A 97 -2.30 -5.01 0.64
CA HIS A 97 -1.03 -4.40 0.25
C HIS A 97 0.13 -5.39 0.36
N GLU A 98 0.11 -6.25 1.38
CA GLU A 98 1.06 -7.36 1.55
C GLU A 98 0.98 -8.35 0.39
N ARG A 99 -0.21 -8.90 0.11
CA ARG A 99 -0.41 -9.85 -1.00
C ARG A 99 -0.05 -9.25 -2.35
N GLN A 100 -0.39 -7.98 -2.59
CA GLN A 100 -0.06 -7.31 -3.85
C GLN A 100 1.46 -7.10 -3.98
N THR A 101 2.14 -6.79 -2.89
CA THR A 101 3.60 -6.66 -2.84
C THR A 101 4.28 -7.98 -3.15
N GLU A 102 3.90 -9.07 -2.47
CA GLU A 102 4.43 -10.42 -2.71
C GLU A 102 4.24 -10.83 -4.17
N ARG A 103 3.05 -10.60 -4.73
CA ARG A 103 2.75 -10.88 -6.13
C ARG A 103 3.65 -10.08 -7.07
N THR A 104 3.80 -8.78 -6.81
CA THR A 104 4.57 -7.89 -7.67
C THR A 104 6.05 -8.22 -7.64
N LEU A 105 6.61 -8.51 -6.46
CA LEU A 105 8.01 -8.88 -6.30
C LEU A 105 8.29 -10.29 -6.85
N GLY A 106 7.40 -11.26 -6.62
CA GLY A 106 7.55 -12.62 -7.14
C GLY A 106 7.42 -12.73 -8.67
N ALA A 107 6.84 -11.73 -9.33
CA ALA A 107 6.78 -11.64 -10.79
C ALA A 107 8.05 -11.00 -11.41
N ARG A 108 8.98 -10.50 -10.58
CA ARG A 108 10.24 -9.93 -11.05
C ARG A 108 11.26 -11.06 -11.17
N ASP A 109 11.82 -11.24 -12.37
CA ASP A 109 12.93 -12.15 -12.64
C ASP A 109 14.29 -11.58 -12.17
N ASP A 110 14.29 -10.77 -11.11
CA ASP A 110 15.52 -10.14 -10.59
C ASP A 110 16.25 -11.16 -9.68
N GLU A 111 17.46 -11.59 -10.07
CA GLU A 111 18.33 -12.53 -9.32
C GLU A 111 18.91 -11.94 -8.01
N ASP A 112 18.71 -10.65 -7.76
CA ASP A 112 19.10 -10.01 -6.50
C ASP A 112 18.12 -10.40 -5.38
N SER A 113 18.66 -10.68 -4.19
CA SER A 113 17.86 -11.01 -2.99
C SER A 113 16.64 -10.08 -2.89
N PRO A 114 15.43 -10.63 -2.65
CA PRO A 114 14.22 -9.83 -2.61
C PRO A 114 14.40 -8.71 -1.57
N PRO A 115 13.94 -7.49 -1.87
CA PRO A 115 14.05 -6.40 -0.93
C PRO A 115 13.34 -6.78 0.37
N THR A 116 14.06 -6.68 1.49
CA THR A 116 13.49 -6.97 2.81
C THR A 116 12.75 -5.75 3.33
N PHE A 117 11.57 -5.99 3.91
CA PHE A 117 10.81 -4.94 4.57
C PHE A 117 11.34 -4.63 5.99
N ASP A 118 12.26 -5.46 6.53
CA ASP A 118 12.94 -5.21 7.82
C ASP A 118 11.94 -4.78 8.91
N GLU A 119 10.98 -5.69 9.19
CA GLU A 119 9.85 -5.56 10.13
C GLU A 119 8.83 -4.45 9.81
N ARG A 120 8.97 -3.74 8.67
CA ARG A 120 8.02 -2.73 8.20
C ARG A 120 6.90 -3.37 7.40
N ALA A 121 5.78 -2.66 7.31
CA ALA A 121 4.63 -3.10 6.54
C ALA A 121 4.69 -2.57 5.09
N PRO A 122 4.31 -3.36 4.09
CA PRO A 122 4.22 -2.89 2.72
C PRO A 122 3.09 -1.89 2.52
N LEU A 123 3.33 -0.88 1.68
CA LEU A 123 2.34 0.09 1.22
C LEU A 123 2.49 0.27 -0.30
N VAL A 124 1.45 -0.06 -1.06
CA VAL A 124 1.40 0.12 -2.51
C VAL A 124 0.61 1.39 -2.81
N LEU A 125 1.21 2.31 -3.57
CA LEU A 125 0.56 3.53 -4.05
C LEU A 125 0.63 3.56 -5.58
N ALA A 126 -0.51 3.74 -6.25
CA ALA A 126 -0.54 3.87 -7.70
C ALA A 126 0.26 5.10 -8.17
N ARG A 127 0.84 5.02 -9.39
CA ARG A 127 1.59 6.09 -10.07
C ARG A 127 0.98 6.55 -11.39
#